data_AF-A0A183F4P8-F1
#
_entry.id   AF-A0A183F4P8-F1
#
_cell.length_a   1.000
_cell.length_b   1.000
_cell.length_c   1.000
_cell.angle_alpha   90.00
_cell.angle_beta   90.00
_cell.angle_gamma   90.00
#
_symmetry.space_group_name_H-M   'P 1'
#
loop_
_entity.id
_entity.type
_entity.pdbx_description
1 polymer ?
#
loop_
_entity_poly.entity_id
_entity_poly.type
_entity_poly.pdbx_seq_one_letter_code
_entity_poly.pdbx_strand_id
1 'polypeptide(L)'
;MLLFFTEEPREEHYTKNVPSKRRERNEDLCAMERRTIDLNTSGDEFDPPFLVEVRCQNTANYERGFTDSLAEQVHVSRRPVGSVYWSPHTLRNVPLGCDCMWPVDRYGHQEL
;
A
#
# COMPACT_ATOMS: atom_id res chain seq x y z
N MET A 1 -10.20 -69.95 30.15
CA MET A 1 -9.39 -69.00 29.37
C MET A 1 -10.17 -67.69 29.36
N LEU A 2 -9.72 -66.73 30.16
CA LEU A 2 -10.42 -65.47 30.42
C LEU A 2 -10.29 -64.55 29.21
N LEU A 3 -11.43 -64.05 28.70
CA LEU A 3 -11.48 -62.93 27.78
C LEU A 3 -11.39 -61.65 28.63
N PHE A 4 -10.24 -60.98 28.59
CA PHE A 4 -10.08 -59.62 29.12
C PHE A 4 -10.15 -58.65 27.94
N PHE A 5 -11.32 -58.03 27.74
CA PHE A 5 -11.40 -56.74 27.07
C PHE A 5 -10.96 -55.70 28.09
N THR A 6 -9.76 -55.14 27.93
CA THR A 6 -9.33 -53.99 28.72
C THR A 6 -10.03 -52.74 28.18
N GLU A 7 -10.86 -52.13 29.02
CA GLU A 7 -11.44 -50.81 28.78
C GLU A 7 -10.34 -49.76 28.61
N GLU A 8 -10.54 -48.91 27.61
CA GLU A 8 -9.69 -47.81 27.16
C GLU A 8 -9.89 -46.60 28.10
N PRO A 9 -8.87 -46.12 28.84
CA PRO A 9 -9.01 -44.88 29.57
C PRO A 9 -8.97 -43.72 28.57
N ARG A 10 -10.12 -43.07 28.38
CA ARG A 10 -10.20 -41.75 27.72
C ARG A 10 -9.27 -40.79 28.45
N GLU A 11 -8.18 -40.39 27.80
CA GLU A 11 -7.44 -39.21 28.20
C GLU A 11 -8.38 -38.00 28.09
N GLU A 12 -8.76 -37.46 29.25
CA GLU A 12 -9.36 -36.14 29.32
C GLU A 12 -8.33 -35.14 28.78
N HIS A 13 -8.53 -34.72 27.53
CA HIS A 13 -7.77 -33.63 26.94
C HIS A 13 -7.93 -32.39 27.84
N TYR A 14 -6.92 -32.15 28.67
CA TYR A 14 -6.77 -30.90 29.40
C TYR A 14 -6.68 -29.77 28.38
N THR A 15 -7.81 -29.13 28.08
CA THR A 15 -7.87 -27.94 27.25
C THR A 15 -7.17 -26.83 28.01
N LYS A 16 -5.86 -26.70 27.78
CA LYS A 16 -5.16 -25.45 28.08
C LYS A 16 -5.96 -24.37 27.37
N ASN A 17 -6.54 -23.45 28.14
CA ASN A 17 -7.01 -22.18 27.63
C ASN A 17 -5.78 -21.46 27.06
N VAL A 18 -5.48 -21.73 25.79
CA VAL A 18 -4.55 -20.92 25.01
C VAL A 18 -5.25 -19.56 24.95
N PRO A 19 -4.69 -18.51 25.58
CA PRO A 19 -5.27 -17.18 25.42
C PRO A 19 -5.34 -16.95 23.91
N SER A 20 -6.54 -16.69 23.39
CA SER A 20 -6.75 -16.52 21.96
C SER A 20 -5.73 -15.50 21.48
N LYS A 21 -4.68 -15.95 20.78
CA LYS A 21 -3.75 -15.02 20.14
C LYS A 21 -4.65 -14.21 19.22
N ARG A 22 -4.91 -12.94 19.58
CA ARG A 22 -5.62 -12.01 18.73
C ARG A 22 -4.90 -12.08 17.41
N ARG A 23 -5.56 -12.64 16.40
CA ARG A 23 -5.02 -12.68 15.05
C ARG A 23 -4.72 -11.24 14.71
N GLU A 24 -3.44 -10.93 14.47
CA GLU A 24 -3.06 -9.60 14.01
C GLU A 24 -3.87 -9.31 12.75
N ARG A 25 -4.58 -8.19 12.77
CA ARG A 25 -5.42 -7.78 11.66
C ARG A 25 -4.48 -7.25 10.58
N ASN A 26 -4.64 -7.75 9.36
CA ASN A 26 -3.98 -7.16 8.20
C ASN A 26 -4.48 -5.73 8.06
N GLU A 27 -3.61 -4.76 8.31
CA GLU A 27 -3.85 -3.35 8.03
C GLU A 27 -3.30 -3.00 6.65
N ASP A 28 -3.88 -1.99 6.01
CA ASP A 28 -3.35 -1.47 4.75
C ASP A 28 -1.99 -0.82 5.02
N LEU A 29 -0.98 -1.22 4.23
CA LEU A 29 0.42 -0.76 4.32
C LEU A 29 0.55 0.78 4.40
N CYS A 30 -0.30 1.50 3.66
CA CYS A 30 -0.54 2.91 3.87
C CYS A 30 -1.86 3.38 3.28
N ALA A 31 -2.50 4.33 3.96
CA ALA A 31 -3.66 5.04 3.43
C ALA A 31 -3.21 5.98 2.32
N MET A 32 -3.71 5.75 1.10
CA MET A 32 -3.46 6.59 -0.07
C MET A 32 -4.75 7.17 -0.64
N GLU A 33 -4.67 8.40 -1.13
CA GLU A 33 -5.74 9.09 -1.83
C GLU A 33 -5.32 9.37 -3.27
N ARG A 34 -6.20 9.06 -4.22
CA ARG A 34 -5.96 9.32 -5.65
C ARG A 34 -6.83 10.48 -6.09
N ARG A 35 -6.22 11.49 -6.72
CA ARG A 35 -6.92 12.65 -7.25
C ARG A 35 -6.58 12.85 -8.72
N THR A 36 -7.61 12.88 -9.55
CA THR A 36 -7.46 13.26 -10.96
C THR A 36 -7.35 14.77 -11.07
N ILE A 37 -6.31 15.25 -11.75
CA ILE A 37 -6.02 16.65 -12.01
C ILE A 37 -6.16 16.89 -13.51
N ASP A 38 -7.07 17.81 -13.88
CA ASP A 38 -7.19 18.29 -15.25
C ASP A 38 -6.00 19.22 -15.56
N LEU A 39 -5.34 18.95 -16.69
CA LEU A 39 -4.19 19.72 -17.16
C LEU A 39 -4.59 20.80 -18.16
N ASN A 40 -5.73 20.65 -18.84
CA ASN A 40 -6.17 21.60 -19.83
C ASN A 40 -6.51 22.93 -19.18
N THR A 41 -6.05 24.01 -19.81
CA THR A 41 -6.31 25.38 -19.38
C THR A 41 -7.01 26.13 -20.51
N SER A 42 -7.43 27.37 -20.26
CA SER A 42 -8.00 28.21 -21.31
C SER A 42 -7.01 28.57 -22.43
N GLY A 43 -5.70 28.43 -22.19
CA GLY A 43 -4.65 28.79 -23.16
C GLY A 43 -3.93 27.59 -23.76
N ASP A 44 -3.87 26.48 -23.05
CA ASP A 44 -3.09 25.30 -23.43
C ASP A 44 -3.90 24.01 -23.30
N GLU A 45 -3.75 23.15 -24.30
CA GLU A 45 -4.26 21.78 -24.29
C GLU A 45 -3.09 20.80 -24.09
N PHE A 46 -3.36 19.76 -23.31
CA PHE A 46 -2.44 18.70 -22.98
C PHE A 46 -2.97 17.36 -23.46
N ASP A 47 -2.05 16.47 -23.83
CA ASP A 47 -2.33 15.07 -24.13
C ASP A 47 -1.33 14.18 -23.37
N PRO A 48 -1.77 13.38 -22.39
CA PRO A 48 -3.16 13.27 -21.90
C PRO A 48 -3.69 14.57 -21.26
N PRO A 49 -5.03 14.80 -21.27
CA PRO A 49 -5.62 16.04 -20.73
C PRO A 49 -5.73 16.03 -19.20
N PHE A 50 -5.39 14.94 -18.53
CA PHE A 50 -5.40 14.82 -17.09
C PHE A 50 -4.24 13.95 -16.60
N LEU A 51 -3.91 14.07 -15.32
CA LEU A 51 -3.01 13.16 -14.61
C LEU A 51 -3.65 12.70 -13.30
N VAL A 52 -3.10 11.64 -12.72
CA VAL A 52 -3.53 11.13 -11.41
C VAL A 52 -2.42 11.41 -10.41
N GLU A 53 -2.72 12.27 -9.43
CA GLU A 53 -1.87 12.48 -8.26
C GLU A 53 -2.23 11.47 -7.18
N VAL A 54 -1.20 10.95 -6.51
CA VAL A 54 -1.31 10.10 -5.32
C VAL A 54 -0.85 10.90 -4.11
N ARG A 55 -1.71 11.02 -3.10
CA ARG A 55 -1.37 11.63 -1.81
C ARG A 55 -1.39 10.61 -0.70
N CYS A 56 -0.29 10.53 0.03
CA CYS A 56 -0.14 9.64 1.17
C CYS A 56 -0.79 10.30 2.40
N GLN A 57 -1.83 9.70 2.95
CA GLN A 57 -2.59 10.31 4.05
C GLN A 57 -1.96 10.07 5.42
N ASN A 58 -1.16 9.01 5.58
CA ASN A 58 -0.64 8.58 6.87
C ASN A 58 0.90 8.65 6.94
N THR A 59 1.46 9.80 6.55
CA THR A 59 2.93 10.03 6.54
C THR A 59 3.54 10.25 7.93
N ALA A 60 2.70 10.38 8.96
CA ALA A 60 3.13 10.52 10.34
C ALA A 60 2.69 9.29 11.13
N ASN A 61 3.66 8.43 11.45
CA ASN A 61 3.60 7.37 12.47
C ASN A 61 2.91 6.06 12.08
N TYR A 62 3.64 5.17 11.39
CA TYR A 62 3.46 3.72 11.55
C TYR A 62 4.44 3.10 12.58
N GLU A 63 5.02 3.95 13.44
CA GLU A 63 5.94 3.67 14.56
C GLU A 63 7.37 3.17 14.27
N ARG A 64 7.73 2.61 13.11
CA ARG A 64 9.15 2.17 12.86
C ARG A 64 9.64 2.14 11.40
N GLY A 65 8.99 2.85 10.48
CA GLY A 65 9.35 2.85 9.06
C GLY A 65 9.11 4.20 8.42
N PHE A 66 10.07 4.65 7.60
CA PHE A 66 10.00 5.89 6.83
C PHE A 66 8.91 5.72 5.76
N THR A 67 7.98 6.67 5.66
CA THR A 67 7.03 6.75 4.56
C THR A 67 7.34 7.99 3.75
N ASP A 68 7.72 7.82 2.49
CA ASP A 68 7.99 8.94 1.58
C ASP A 68 7.00 8.94 0.42
N SER A 69 6.67 10.14 -0.07
CA SER A 69 5.91 10.29 -1.30
C SER A 69 6.84 10.11 -2.49
N LEU A 70 6.54 9.15 -3.35
CA LEU A 70 7.28 8.93 -4.59
C LEU A 70 6.84 9.98 -5.61
N ALA A 71 7.76 10.89 -5.92
CA ALA A 71 7.56 11.94 -6.92
C ALA A 71 8.46 11.69 -8.13
N GLU A 72 7.89 11.72 -9.32
CA GLU A 72 8.63 11.51 -10.57
C GLU A 72 8.37 12.63 -11.58
N GLN A 73 9.11 12.57 -12.69
CA GLN A 73 8.87 13.39 -13.86
C GLN A 73 7.96 12.66 -14.84
N VAL A 74 6.99 13.38 -15.41
CA VAL A 74 6.04 12.83 -16.39
C VAL A 74 6.14 13.63 -17.67
N HIS A 75 6.17 12.94 -18.81
CA HIS A 75 6.19 13.56 -20.12
C HIS A 75 4.77 13.60 -20.70
N VAL A 76 4.36 14.77 -21.13
CA VAL A 76 3.06 15.03 -21.76
C VAL A 76 3.26 15.86 -23.02
N SER A 77 2.32 15.80 -23.95
CA SER A 77 2.31 16.71 -25.09
C SER A 77 1.52 17.96 -24.71
N ARG A 78 2.01 19.15 -25.11
CA ARG A 78 1.33 20.43 -24.91
C ARG A 78 1.21 21.18 -26.23
N ARG A 79 0.06 21.81 -26.47
CA ARG A 79 -0.14 22.78 -27.54
C ARG A 79 -0.92 23.99 -27.04
N PRO A 80 -0.75 25.18 -27.64
CA PRO A 80 -1.74 26.24 -27.50
C PRO A 80 -3.10 25.78 -28.05
N VAL A 81 -4.19 26.21 -27.42
CA VAL A 81 -5.56 25.87 -27.85
C VAL A 81 -5.74 26.20 -29.33
N GLY A 82 -6.24 25.23 -30.11
CA GLY A 82 -6.46 25.38 -31.56
C GLY A 82 -5.19 25.33 -32.44
N SER A 83 -4.00 25.19 -31.87
CA SER A 83 -2.77 24.94 -32.63
C SER A 83 -2.76 23.52 -33.22
N VAL A 84 -2.14 23.35 -34.37
CA VAL A 84 -1.89 22.01 -34.96
C VAL A 84 -0.61 21.39 -34.39
N TYR A 85 0.29 22.21 -33.82
CA TYR A 85 1.61 21.78 -33.38
C TYR A 85 1.62 21.40 -31.91
N TRP A 86 1.97 20.13 -31.65
CA TRP A 86 2.26 19.61 -30.32
C TRP A 86 3.74 19.72 -30.01
N SER A 87 4.05 20.04 -28.75
CA SER A 87 5.41 20.10 -28.23
C SER A 87 5.55 19.22 -27.00
N PRO A 88 6.69 18.54 -26.81
CA PRO A 88 6.93 17.75 -25.61
C PRO A 88 7.06 18.68 -24.40
N HIS A 89 6.40 18.31 -23.31
CA HIS A 89 6.42 19.03 -22.05
C HIS A 89 6.67 18.06 -20.89
N THR A 90 7.46 18.49 -19.92
CA THR A 90 7.83 17.63 -18.78
C THR A 90 7.30 18.26 -17.50
N LEU A 91 6.34 17.58 -16.88
CA LEU A 91 5.87 17.88 -15.54
C LEU A 91 6.86 17.30 -14.54
N ARG A 92 7.25 18.08 -13.53
CA ARG A 92 8.22 17.67 -12.50
C ARG A 92 7.51 17.53 -11.17
N ASN A 93 8.08 16.68 -10.30
CA ASN A 93 7.58 16.45 -8.94
C ASN A 93 6.11 16.01 -8.90
N VAL A 94 5.70 15.17 -9.86
CA VAL A 94 4.34 14.62 -9.88
C VAL A 94 4.28 13.50 -8.85
N PRO A 95 3.43 13.60 -7.82
CA PRO A 95 3.34 12.56 -6.80
C PRO A 95 2.58 11.36 -7.37
N LEU A 96 3.30 10.27 -7.65
CA LEU A 96 2.76 9.08 -8.32
C LEU A 96 2.55 7.91 -7.37
N GLY A 97 3.09 7.95 -6.16
CA GLY A 97 3.02 6.83 -5.24
C GLY A 97 3.39 7.17 -3.81
N CYS A 98 3.21 6.16 -2.96
CA CYS A 98 3.67 6.16 -1.57
C CYS A 98 4.62 4.97 -1.43
N ASP A 99 5.79 5.17 -0.81
CA ASP A 99 6.65 4.08 -0.39
C ASP A 99 6.38 3.76 1.09
N CYS A 100 5.93 2.53 1.34
CA CYS A 100 5.45 2.08 2.63
C CYS A 100 5.93 0.64 2.85
N MET A 101 6.97 0.48 3.67
CA MET A 101 7.50 -0.82 4.05
C MET A 101 7.03 -1.21 5.44
N TRP A 102 6.76 -2.50 5.64
CA TRP A 102 6.54 -3.04 6.99
C TRP A 102 7.80 -2.80 7.85
N PRO A 103 7.65 -2.40 9.12
CA PRO A 103 8.79 -2.22 10.01
C PRO A 103 9.51 -3.55 10.23
N VAL A 104 10.81 -3.57 9.95
CA VAL A 104 11.68 -4.77 10.02
C VAL A 104 11.63 -5.42 11.40
N ASP A 105 11.56 -4.61 12.45
CA ASP A 105 11.66 -5.09 13.84
C ASP A 105 10.43 -5.84 14.36
N ARG A 106 9.26 -5.77 13.68
CA ARG A 106 8.04 -6.48 14.13
C ARG A 106 7.86 -7.85 13.47
N TYR A 107 8.38 -8.04 12.26
CA TYR A 107 8.09 -9.24 11.45
C TYR A 107 9.35 -9.95 10.92
N GLY A 108 10.55 -9.43 11.20
CA GLY A 108 11.81 -9.88 10.64
C GLY A 108 12.77 -10.61 11.60
N HIS A 109 12.29 -11.26 12.67
CA HIS A 109 13.18 -12.13 13.45
C HIS A 109 13.32 -13.49 12.75
N GLN A 110 14.32 -13.61 11.89
CA GLN A 110 14.78 -14.91 11.38
C GLN A 110 15.88 -15.37 12.33
N GLU A 111 15.54 -16.24 13.28
CA GLU A 111 16.56 -16.89 14.12
C GLU A 111 17.48 -17.74 13.23
N LEU A 112 18.79 -17.44 13.28
CA LEU A 112 19.86 -18.22 12.67
C LEU A 112 20.51 -19.11 13.73
#